data_AF-A0A847BYB1-F1
#
_entry.id   AF-A0A847BYB1-F1
#
_cell.length_a   1.000
_cell.length_b   1.000
_cell.length_c   1.000
_cell.angle_alpha   90.00
_cell.angle_beta   90.00
_cell.angle_gamma   90.00
#
_symmetry.space_group_name_H-M   'P 1'
#
loop_
_entity.id
_entity.type
_entity.pdbx_description
1 polymer ?
#
loop_
_entity_poly.entity_id
_entity_poly.type
_entity_poly.pdbx_seq_one_letter_code
_entity_poly.pdbx_strand_id
1 'polypeptide(L)'
;MLKDLTARCQGKPLFVSDELPHYSTVLGELFHQLVSPEPTGQPGRPRNPARVIDEDLHYATVHKTREGGKVVKVERKVVYGTELDIVTRLEKSPSKTINTAYVERSNLDWRLWDAHLARKAPTVARSMRWLKAKFAICVACYNLIRPHETLSRGEDRIFRPRTPAMAAKVVDRRWSFSELLTYPALCQ
;
A
#
# COMPACT_ATOMS: atom_id res chain seq x y z
N MET A 1 -9.08 -7.78 4.12
CA MET A 1 -8.30 -7.05 3.11
C MET A 1 -6.98 -6.52 3.67
N LEU A 2 -6.95 -5.49 4.54
CA LEU A 2 -5.66 -4.98 5.06
C LEU A 2 -4.99 -5.92 6.08
N LYS A 3 -5.75 -6.43 7.06
CA LYS A 3 -5.25 -7.40 8.06
C LYS A 3 -4.70 -8.68 7.45
N ASP A 4 -5.44 -9.23 6.49
CA ASP A 4 -5.05 -10.42 5.72
C ASP A 4 -3.78 -10.17 4.90
N LEU A 5 -3.66 -9.00 4.26
CA LEU A 5 -2.44 -8.63 3.55
C LEU A 5 -1.24 -8.51 4.49
N THR A 6 -1.41 -7.86 5.65
CA THR A 6 -0.33 -7.77 6.65
C THR A 6 0.03 -9.13 7.25
N ALA A 7 -0.91 -10.06 7.37
CA ALA A 7 -0.65 -11.41 7.88
C ALA A 7 0.20 -12.24 6.91
N ARG A 8 0.22 -11.90 5.62
CA ARG A 8 1.07 -12.54 4.60
C ARG A 8 2.47 -11.91 4.50
N CYS A 9 2.72 -10.83 5.24
CA CYS A 9 4.01 -10.13 5.28
C CYS A 9 4.80 -10.49 6.54
N GLN A 10 6.12 -10.27 6.50
CA GLN A 10 7.00 -10.37 7.68
C GLN A 10 6.82 -9.14 8.60
N GLY A 11 5.64 -9.01 9.20
CA GLY A 11 5.24 -7.87 10.03
C GLY A 11 4.49 -6.77 9.28
N LYS A 12 4.10 -5.72 10.00
CA LYS A 12 3.34 -4.61 9.40
C LYS A 12 4.27 -3.70 8.59
N PRO A 13 3.85 -3.27 7.39
CA PRO A 13 4.60 -2.29 6.62
C PRO A 13 4.50 -0.91 7.26
N LEU A 14 5.43 -0.03 6.89
CA LEU A 14 5.28 1.41 7.14
C LEU A 14 4.14 1.94 6.27
N PHE A 15 3.06 2.41 6.90
CA PHE A 15 1.96 3.08 6.20
C PHE A 15 2.32 4.55 5.97
N VAL A 16 2.10 5.03 4.74
CA VAL A 16 2.26 6.46 4.39
C VAL A 16 1.09 6.91 3.54
N SER A 17 0.47 8.04 3.90
CA SER A 17 -0.63 8.62 3.12
C SER A 17 -0.54 10.14 3.01
N ASP A 18 -1.39 10.70 2.16
CA ASP A 18 -1.83 12.08 2.29
C ASP A 18 -2.68 12.21 3.55
N GLU A 19 -2.67 13.37 4.20
CA GLU A 19 -3.20 13.64 5.55
C GLU A 19 -4.72 13.50 5.73
N LEU A 20 -5.36 12.57 5.04
CA LEU A 20 -6.77 12.27 5.20
C LEU A 20 -7.01 11.74 6.64
N PRO A 21 -7.85 12.42 7.46
CA PRO A 21 -7.98 12.12 8.88
C PRO A 21 -8.46 10.69 9.20
N HIS A 22 -9.15 10.05 8.25
CA HIS A 22 -9.75 8.74 8.44
C HIS A 22 -8.73 7.61 8.54
N TYR A 23 -7.53 7.79 7.96
CA TYR A 23 -6.52 6.73 7.94
C TYR A 23 -5.96 6.42 9.32
N SER A 24 -5.72 7.43 10.17
CA SER A 24 -5.26 7.19 11.54
C SER A 24 -6.30 6.37 12.31
N THR A 25 -7.56 6.80 12.29
CA THR A 25 -8.66 6.10 12.96
C THR A 25 -8.79 4.67 12.47
N VAL A 26 -8.84 4.43 11.16
CA VAL A 26 -9.01 3.09 10.59
C VAL A 26 -7.80 2.20 10.90
N LEU A 27 -6.58 2.72 10.79
CA LEU A 27 -5.39 1.94 11.13
C LEU A 27 -5.36 1.57 12.61
N GLY A 28 -5.73 2.48 13.51
CA GLY A 28 -5.84 2.18 14.93
C GLY A 28 -6.95 1.19 15.25
N GLU A 29 -8.11 1.29 14.60
CA GLU A 29 -9.20 0.32 14.74
C GLU A 29 -8.83 -1.06 14.18
N LEU A 30 -8.06 -1.13 13.12
CA LEU A 30 -7.59 -2.41 12.58
C LEU A 30 -6.50 -3.00 13.48
N PHE A 31 -5.51 -2.23 13.87
CA PHE A 31 -4.31 -2.72 14.54
C PHE A 31 -4.26 -2.29 16.01
N HIS A 32 -5.28 -2.68 16.78
CA HIS A 32 -5.27 -2.59 18.24
C HIS A 32 -5.37 -3.97 18.87
N GLN A 33 -4.89 -4.04 20.11
CA GLN A 33 -5.13 -5.14 21.03
C GLN A 33 -6.09 -4.67 22.13
N LEU A 34 -6.98 -5.56 22.57
CA LEU A 34 -7.85 -5.31 23.70
C LEU A 34 -7.17 -5.83 24.96
N VAL A 35 -6.71 -4.92 25.81
CA VAL A 35 -6.10 -5.26 27.09
C VAL A 35 -7.19 -5.18 28.15
N SER A 36 -7.48 -6.32 28.77
CA SER A 36 -8.40 -6.36 29.90
C SER A 36 -7.70 -5.75 31.12
N PRO A 37 -8.31 -4.79 31.82
CA PRO A 37 -7.73 -4.24 33.03
C PRO A 37 -7.67 -5.31 34.11
N GLU A 38 -6.67 -5.21 35.00
CA GLU A 38 -6.60 -6.11 36.16
C GLU A 38 -7.89 -6.02 37.00
N PRO A 39 -8.45 -7.16 37.44
CA PRO A 39 -9.64 -7.16 38.27
C PRO A 39 -9.38 -6.41 39.58
N THR A 40 -10.20 -5.40 39.88
CA THR A 40 -10.08 -4.60 41.11
C THR A 40 -10.37 -5.42 42.39
N GLY A 41 -10.91 -6.64 42.26
CA GLY A 41 -11.32 -7.50 43.39
C GLY A 41 -12.56 -7.00 44.16
N GLN A 42 -13.13 -5.85 43.78
CA GLN A 42 -14.30 -5.25 44.41
C GLN A 42 -15.60 -5.64 43.72
N PRO A 43 -16.75 -5.68 44.43
CA PRO A 43 -18.05 -5.93 43.81
C PRO A 43 -18.40 -4.81 42.81
N GLY A 44 -18.78 -5.19 41.58
CA GLY A 44 -19.18 -4.26 40.54
C GLY A 44 -18.94 -4.80 39.14
N ARG A 45 -19.39 -4.07 38.11
CA ARG A 45 -19.15 -4.42 36.71
C ARG A 45 -17.66 -4.22 36.39
N PRO A 46 -16.95 -5.24 35.86
CA PRO A 46 -15.57 -5.08 35.40
C PRO A 46 -15.43 -3.94 34.39
N ARG A 47 -14.32 -3.22 34.44
CA ARG A 47 -14.00 -2.17 33.46
C ARG A 47 -13.91 -2.80 32.06
N ASN A 48 -14.43 -2.08 31.06
CA ASN A 48 -14.29 -2.52 29.67
C ASN A 48 -12.80 -2.60 29.28
N PRO A 49 -12.41 -3.57 28.44
CA PRO A 49 -11.06 -3.65 27.91
C PRO A 49 -10.65 -2.35 27.21
N ALA A 50 -9.42 -1.91 27.45
CA ALA A 50 -8.84 -0.75 26.79
C ALA A 50 -8.30 -1.15 25.42
N ARG A 51 -8.44 -0.26 24.43
CA ARG A 51 -7.82 -0.42 23.11
C ARG A 51 -6.39 0.13 23.19
N VAL A 52 -5.42 -0.75 23.06
CA VAL A 52 -4.00 -0.39 22.98
C VAL A 52 -3.57 -0.56 21.54
N ILE A 53 -3.02 0.50 20.93
CA ILE A 53 -2.49 0.43 19.57
C ILE A 53 -1.29 -0.52 19.57
N ASP A 54 -1.24 -1.39 18.59
CA ASP A 54 -0.16 -2.37 18.49
C ASP A 54 1.17 -1.68 18.19
N GLU A 55 2.21 -2.02 18.95
CA GLU A 55 3.54 -1.39 18.90
C GLU A 55 4.23 -1.55 17.53
N ASP A 56 3.89 -2.59 16.76
CA ASP A 56 4.42 -2.78 15.41
C ASP A 56 3.73 -1.88 14.36
N LEU A 57 2.72 -1.08 14.74
CA LEU A 57 2.03 -0.16 13.84
C LEU A 57 2.82 1.14 13.63
N HIS A 58 3.33 1.30 12.40
CA HIS A 58 4.05 2.49 11.98
C HIS A 58 3.27 3.24 10.91
N TYR A 59 2.94 4.50 11.17
CA TYR A 59 2.17 5.34 10.24
C TYR A 59 2.68 6.78 10.25
N ALA A 60 2.95 7.30 9.05
CA ALA A 60 3.36 8.67 8.86
C ALA A 60 2.56 9.34 7.73
N THR A 61 2.42 10.65 7.82
CA THR A 61 1.69 11.46 6.85
C THR A 61 2.59 12.47 6.16
N VAL A 62 2.15 12.90 4.98
CA VAL A 62 2.82 13.94 4.20
C VAL A 62 1.83 15.04 3.85
N HIS A 63 2.03 16.24 4.42
CA HIS A 63 1.37 17.46 4.00
C HIS A 63 2.13 18.06 2.81
N LYS A 64 1.42 18.46 1.76
CA LYS A 64 2.02 19.20 0.64
C LYS A 64 1.28 20.52 0.48
N THR A 65 1.91 21.62 0.86
CA THR A 65 1.40 22.96 0.58
C THR A 65 1.67 23.30 -0.88
N ARG A 66 0.64 23.74 -1.60
CA ARG A 66 0.72 24.09 -3.02
C ARG A 66 0.29 25.52 -3.26
N GLU A 67 1.05 26.23 -4.09
CA GLU A 67 0.74 27.56 -4.57
C GLU A 67 0.96 27.59 -6.08
N GLY A 68 0.03 28.17 -6.84
CA GLY A 68 0.12 28.21 -8.31
C GLY A 68 0.25 26.82 -8.97
N GLY A 69 -0.30 25.77 -8.36
CA GLY A 69 -0.21 24.39 -8.86
C GLY A 69 1.13 23.67 -8.58
N LYS A 70 2.11 24.37 -7.99
CA LYS A 70 3.42 23.82 -7.62
C LYS A 70 3.46 23.48 -6.14
N VAL A 71 4.23 22.48 -5.75
CA VAL A 71 4.47 22.15 -4.34
C VAL A 71 5.55 23.09 -3.81
N VAL A 72 5.23 23.88 -2.79
CA VAL A 72 6.13 24.87 -2.18
C VAL A 72 6.70 24.36 -0.86
N LYS A 73 5.93 23.57 -0.12
CA LYS A 73 6.34 23.00 1.17
C LYS A 73 5.88 21.56 1.30
N VAL A 74 6.71 20.72 1.92
CA VAL A 74 6.37 19.34 2.27
C VAL A 74 6.64 19.13 3.75
N GLU A 75 5.58 18.91 4.53
CA GLU A 75 5.66 18.59 5.94
C GLU A 75 5.41 17.10 6.14
N ARG A 76 6.11 16.51 7.10
CA ARG A 76 6.04 15.07 7.37
C ARG A 76 5.76 14.92 8.86
N LYS A 77 4.81 14.07 9.21
CA LYS A 77 4.41 13.86 10.59
C LYS A 77 4.30 12.37 10.86
N VAL A 78 4.88 11.93 11.98
CA VAL A 78 4.66 10.57 12.50
C VAL A 78 3.37 10.59 13.32
N VAL A 79 2.49 9.62 13.04
CA VAL A 79 1.20 9.49 13.72
C VAL A 79 1.19 8.27 14.64
N TYR A 80 1.74 7.14 14.17
CA TYR A 80 1.97 5.95 14.99
C TYR A 80 3.42 5.47 14.87
N GLY A 81 3.98 5.01 15.98
CA GLY A 81 5.41 4.66 16.14
C GLY A 81 6.27 5.85 16.58
N THR A 82 7.56 5.61 16.79
CA THR A 82 8.54 6.67 17.10
C THR A 82 9.30 7.11 15.86
N GLU A 83 9.93 8.29 15.89
CA GLU A 83 10.77 8.75 14.77
C GLU A 83 11.92 7.78 14.47
N LEU A 84 12.51 7.18 15.51
CA LEU A 84 13.58 6.18 15.37
C LEU A 84 13.08 4.95 14.59
N ASP A 85 11.89 4.45 14.94
CA ASP A 85 11.33 3.29 14.25
C ASP A 85 11.08 3.56 12.76
N ILE A 86 10.59 4.76 12.45
CA ILE A 86 10.35 5.18 11.07
C ILE A 86 11.67 5.25 10.28
N VAL A 87 12.74 5.77 10.88
CA VAL A 87 14.07 5.80 10.26
C VAL A 87 14.56 4.38 9.99
N THR A 88 14.49 3.47 10.96
CA THR A 88 14.88 2.07 10.78
C THR A 88 14.05 1.37 9.68
N ARG A 89 12.76 1.70 9.56
CA ARG A 89 11.90 1.18 8.47
C ARG A 89 12.30 1.76 7.11
N LEU A 90 12.64 3.04 7.05
CA LEU A 90 13.08 3.70 5.82
C LEU A 90 14.41 3.16 5.31
N GLU A 91 15.36 2.84 6.20
CA GLU A 91 16.64 2.22 5.85
C GLU A 91 16.48 0.88 5.11
N LYS A 92 15.45 0.10 5.49
CA LYS A 92 15.08 -1.16 4.82
C LYS A 92 14.23 -0.97 3.58
N SER A 93 13.86 0.27 3.25
CA SER A 93 12.99 0.62 2.13
C SER A 93 13.79 1.25 0.99
N PRO A 94 13.27 1.26 -0.25
CA PRO A 94 13.90 1.98 -1.35
C PRO A 94 13.84 3.52 -1.19
N SER A 95 13.14 4.01 -0.17
CA SER A 95 12.93 5.43 0.09
C SER A 95 13.78 5.92 1.25
N LYS A 96 14.46 7.07 1.08
CA LYS A 96 15.20 7.73 2.16
C LYS A 96 14.34 8.66 3.03
N THR A 97 13.10 8.94 2.62
CA THR A 97 12.21 9.89 3.29
C THR A 97 10.77 9.40 3.30
N ILE A 98 9.95 9.91 4.23
CA ILE A 98 8.50 9.71 4.21
C ILE A 98 7.95 10.43 2.97
N ASN A 99 7.39 9.67 2.04
CA ASN A 99 6.74 10.19 0.84
C ASN A 99 5.64 9.25 0.33
N THR A 100 4.75 9.80 -0.49
CA THR A 100 3.69 9.05 -1.17
C THR A 100 4.00 8.75 -2.63
N ALA A 101 5.22 9.02 -3.10
CA ALA A 101 5.55 9.03 -4.53
C ALA A 101 5.35 7.65 -5.20
N TYR A 102 5.65 6.57 -4.50
CA TYR A 102 5.50 5.20 -5.01
C TYR A 102 4.03 4.81 -5.23
N VAL A 103 3.17 5.12 -4.25
CA VAL A 103 1.71 4.87 -4.36
C VAL A 103 1.11 5.77 -5.43
N GLU A 104 1.52 7.05 -5.50
CA GLU A 104 1.01 7.97 -6.52
C GLU A 104 1.44 7.60 -7.93
N ARG A 105 2.65 7.06 -8.11
CA ARG A 105 3.10 6.53 -9.40
C ARG A 105 2.22 5.35 -9.84
N SER A 106 1.93 4.43 -8.92
CA SER A 106 1.04 3.29 -9.18
C SER A 106 -0.37 3.77 -9.52
N ASN A 107 -0.90 4.74 -8.76
CA ASN A 107 -2.20 5.35 -9.04
C ASN A 107 -2.27 6.00 -10.42
N LEU A 108 -1.19 6.64 -10.87
CA LEU A 108 -1.11 7.21 -12.20
C LEU A 108 -1.16 6.12 -13.28
N ASP A 109 -0.39 5.04 -13.12
CA ASP A 109 -0.41 3.90 -14.04
C ASP A 109 -1.83 3.32 -14.14
N TRP A 110 -2.51 3.10 -13.00
CA TRP A 110 -3.89 2.58 -12.97
C TRP A 110 -4.89 3.49 -13.67
N ARG A 111 -4.76 4.80 -13.50
CA ARG A 111 -5.62 5.79 -14.18
C ARG A 111 -5.40 5.83 -15.68
N LEU A 112 -4.17 5.58 -16.12
CA LEU A 112 -3.84 5.51 -17.54
C LEU A 112 -4.39 4.24 -18.18
N TRP A 113 -4.39 3.12 -17.45
CA TRP A 113 -4.83 1.83 -17.97
C TRP A 113 -6.34 1.65 -17.95
N ASP A 114 -7.03 2.30 -17.02
CA ASP A 114 -8.48 2.22 -16.90
C ASP A 114 -9.12 3.59 -16.70
N ALA A 115 -9.90 4.02 -17.70
CA ALA A 115 -10.67 5.26 -17.66
C ALA A 115 -11.69 5.33 -16.50
N HIS A 116 -12.10 4.20 -15.93
CA HIS A 116 -12.99 4.18 -14.77
C HIS A 116 -12.28 4.56 -13.46
N LEU A 117 -10.95 4.49 -13.44
CA LEU A 117 -10.12 4.90 -12.30
C LEU A 117 -9.66 6.36 -12.43
N ALA A 118 -9.78 6.93 -13.64
CA ALA A 118 -9.43 8.32 -13.91
C ALA A 118 -10.23 9.28 -13.02
N ARG A 119 -9.54 10.31 -12.52
CA ARG A 119 -10.14 11.30 -11.63
C ARG A 119 -11.06 12.23 -12.44
N LYS A 120 -12.30 12.41 -11.96
CA LYS A 120 -13.31 13.29 -12.59
C LYS A 120 -13.58 12.92 -14.07
N ALA A 121 -13.63 11.63 -14.39
CA ALA A 121 -14.02 11.17 -15.72
C ALA A 121 -15.54 10.96 -15.83
N PRO A 122 -16.15 11.14 -17.02
CA PRO A 122 -17.57 10.82 -17.24
C PRO A 122 -17.84 9.31 -17.26
N THR A 123 -16.79 8.50 -17.31
CA THR A 123 -16.86 7.03 -17.36
C THR A 123 -17.20 6.45 -16.00
N VAL A 124 -18.38 5.82 -15.86
CA VAL A 124 -18.86 5.22 -14.61
C VAL A 124 -18.90 3.70 -14.70
N ALA A 125 -18.40 3.03 -13.67
CA ALA A 125 -18.50 1.58 -13.55
C ALA A 125 -19.90 1.18 -13.09
N ARG A 126 -20.65 0.48 -13.94
CA ARG A 126 -22.01 -0.01 -13.61
C ARG A 126 -22.03 -1.15 -12.59
N SER A 127 -20.90 -1.82 -12.38
CA SER A 127 -20.78 -2.94 -11.44
C SER A 127 -19.40 -2.98 -10.82
N MET A 128 -19.37 -2.96 -9.48
CA MET A 128 -18.13 -3.08 -8.71
C MET A 128 -17.44 -4.43 -8.92
N ARG A 129 -18.23 -5.50 -9.11
CA ARG A 129 -17.70 -6.84 -9.38
C ARG A 129 -16.87 -6.85 -10.66
N TRP A 130 -17.42 -6.32 -11.75
CA TRP A 130 -16.74 -6.28 -13.04
C TRP A 130 -15.56 -5.30 -13.06
N LEU A 131 -15.68 -4.18 -12.34
CA LEU A 131 -14.55 -3.25 -12.17
C LEU A 131 -13.38 -3.93 -11.45
N LYS A 132 -13.63 -4.65 -10.34
CA LYS A 132 -12.61 -5.40 -9.60
C LYS A 132 -11.96 -6.49 -10.47
N ALA A 133 -12.77 -7.25 -11.21
CA ALA A 133 -12.25 -8.32 -12.09
C ALA A 133 -11.35 -7.75 -13.20
N LYS A 134 -11.79 -6.69 -13.88
CA LYS A 134 -10.98 -6.00 -14.88
C LYS A 134 -9.70 -5.40 -14.28
N PHE A 135 -9.80 -4.77 -13.12
CA PHE A 135 -8.65 -4.21 -12.43
C PHE A 135 -7.63 -5.28 -12.02
N ALA A 136 -8.09 -6.45 -11.58
CA ALA A 136 -7.21 -7.58 -11.28
C ALA A 136 -6.38 -8.01 -12.50
N ILE A 137 -6.98 -8.02 -13.70
CA ILE A 137 -6.26 -8.28 -14.95
C ILE A 137 -5.21 -7.18 -15.21
N CYS A 138 -5.54 -5.89 -15.02
CA CYS A 138 -4.57 -4.80 -15.15
C CYS A 138 -3.37 -4.97 -14.21
N VAL A 139 -3.63 -5.28 -12.93
CA VAL A 139 -2.59 -5.51 -11.92
C VAL A 139 -1.74 -6.74 -12.27
N ALA A 140 -2.35 -7.82 -12.75
CA ALA A 140 -1.62 -9.01 -13.16
C ALA A 140 -0.75 -8.75 -14.39
N CYS A 141 -1.27 -8.06 -15.41
CA CYS A 141 -0.52 -7.65 -16.59
C CYS A 141 0.67 -6.76 -16.24
N TYR A 142 0.50 -5.81 -15.32
CA TYR A 142 1.57 -4.95 -14.81
C TYR A 142 2.69 -5.77 -14.15
N ASN A 143 2.32 -6.69 -13.25
CA ASN A 143 3.29 -7.44 -12.46
C ASN A 143 3.96 -8.60 -13.21
N LEU A 144 3.24 -9.29 -14.09
CA LEU A 144 3.67 -10.57 -14.68
C LEU A 144 4.08 -10.47 -16.17
N ILE A 145 3.47 -9.57 -16.94
CA ILE A 145 3.61 -9.52 -18.40
C ILE A 145 4.49 -8.34 -18.85
N ARG A 146 4.21 -7.14 -18.34
CA ARG A 146 4.81 -5.90 -18.84
C ARG A 146 6.20 -5.65 -18.23
N PRO A 147 7.26 -5.56 -19.05
CA PRO A 147 8.57 -5.19 -18.55
C PRO A 147 8.59 -3.69 -18.19
N HIS A 148 9.30 -3.35 -17.11
CA HIS A 148 9.48 -1.97 -16.69
C HIS A 148 10.86 -1.47 -17.10
N GLU A 149 10.93 -0.28 -17.68
CA GLU A 149 12.17 0.30 -18.17
C GLU A 149 13.25 0.37 -17.09
N THR A 150 12.90 0.87 -15.90
CA THR A 150 13.84 0.99 -14.77
C THR A 150 14.32 -0.37 -14.25
N LEU A 151 13.49 -1.41 -14.31
CA LEU A 151 13.87 -2.77 -13.91
C LEU A 151 14.64 -3.50 -15.02
N SER A 152 14.46 -3.07 -16.26
CA SER A 152 15.03 -3.72 -17.44
C SER A 152 16.39 -3.16 -17.84
N ARG A 153 16.86 -2.08 -17.21
CA ARG A 153 18.19 -1.52 -17.45
C ARG A 153 19.18 -2.11 -16.44
N GLY A 154 20.14 -2.89 -16.93
CA GLY A 154 21.29 -3.36 -16.13
C GLY A 154 22.31 -2.25 -15.89
N GLU A 155 23.31 -2.52 -15.04
CA GLU A 155 24.45 -1.60 -14.80
C GLU A 155 25.24 -1.33 -16.09
N ASP A 156 25.28 -2.33 -16.97
CA ASP A 156 25.85 -2.27 -18.32
C ASP A 156 24.98 -1.48 -19.32
N ARG A 157 23.86 -0.89 -18.86
CA ARG A 157 22.86 -0.17 -19.66
C ARG A 157 22.22 -1.01 -20.77
N ILE A 158 22.38 -2.33 -20.74
CA ILE A 158 21.73 -3.23 -21.68
C ILE A 158 20.31 -3.50 -21.22
N PHE A 159 19.36 -3.41 -22.16
CA PHE A 159 17.95 -3.68 -21.89
C PHE A 159 17.69 -5.18 -21.83
N ARG A 160 17.27 -5.65 -20.66
CA ARG A 160 16.84 -7.04 -20.41
C ARG A 160 15.43 -6.99 -19.83
N PRO A 161 14.39 -7.38 -20.59
CA PRO A 161 13.00 -7.24 -20.16
C PRO A 161 12.74 -7.88 -18.78
N ARG A 162 12.44 -7.05 -17.78
CA ARG A 162 12.20 -7.49 -16.40
C ARG A 162 10.89 -6.92 -15.87
N THR A 163 10.03 -7.78 -15.35
CA THR A 163 8.76 -7.40 -14.72
C THR A 163 8.91 -7.22 -13.20
N PRO A 164 7.96 -6.55 -12.52
CA PRO A 164 7.96 -6.43 -11.07
C PRO A 164 7.96 -7.78 -10.36
N ALA A 165 7.20 -8.77 -10.85
CA ALA A 165 7.19 -10.11 -10.26
C ALA A 165 8.55 -10.83 -10.41
N MET A 166 9.28 -10.59 -11.51
CA MET A 166 10.66 -11.09 -11.66
C MET A 166 11.64 -10.36 -10.74
N ALA A 167 11.46 -9.05 -10.51
CA ALA A 167 12.28 -8.31 -9.56
C ALA A 167 12.04 -8.79 -8.12
N ALA A 168 10.80 -9.13 -7.78
CA ALA A 168 10.40 -9.70 -6.50
C ALA A 168 10.69 -11.20 -6.35
N LYS A 169 11.27 -11.85 -7.38
CA LYS A 169 11.56 -13.31 -7.40
C LYS A 169 10.33 -14.20 -7.19
N VAL A 170 9.16 -13.72 -7.63
CA VAL A 170 7.91 -14.50 -7.62
C VAL A 170 7.83 -15.41 -8.85
N VAL A 171 8.39 -14.96 -9.97
CA VAL A 171 8.47 -15.72 -11.22
C VAL A 171 9.83 -15.49 -11.88
N ASP A 172 10.37 -16.49 -12.57
CA ASP A 172 11.69 -16.39 -13.21
C ASP A 172 11.63 -15.83 -14.64
N ARG A 173 10.43 -15.71 -15.20
CA ARG A 173 10.21 -15.21 -16.56
C ARG A 173 8.95 -14.39 -16.69
N ARG A 174 8.89 -13.63 -17.78
CA ARG A 174 7.68 -12.93 -18.19
C ARG A 174 6.60 -13.92 -18.58
N TRP A 175 5.38 -13.61 -18.20
CA TRP A 175 4.21 -14.36 -18.63
C TRP A 175 3.68 -13.82 -19.95
N SER A 176 3.01 -14.70 -20.69
CA SER A 176 2.12 -14.38 -21.79
C SER A 176 0.68 -14.21 -21.29
N PHE A 177 -0.19 -13.65 -22.14
CA PHE A 177 -1.62 -13.60 -21.85
C PHE A 177 -2.24 -14.99 -21.74
N SER A 178 -1.80 -15.95 -22.57
CA SER A 178 -2.28 -17.33 -22.50
C SER A 178 -2.01 -17.94 -21.13
N GLU A 179 -0.80 -17.74 -20.60
CA GLU A 179 -0.44 -18.23 -19.26
C GLU A 179 -1.27 -17.57 -18.17
N LEU A 180 -1.43 -16.24 -18.24
CA LEU A 180 -2.26 -15.52 -17.28
C LEU A 180 -3.71 -16.03 -17.25
N LEU A 181 -4.28 -16.34 -18.41
CA LEU A 181 -5.66 -16.83 -18.52
C LEU A 181 -5.80 -18.32 -18.19
N THR A 182 -4.73 -19.09 -18.33
CA THR A 182 -4.70 -20.55 -18.03
C THR A 182 -4.68 -20.81 -16.53
N TYR A 183 -4.09 -19.90 -15.75
CA TYR A 183 -4.03 -19.99 -14.29
C TYR A 183 -4.99 -18.98 -13.66
N PRO A 184 -6.29 -19.30 -13.51
CA PRO A 184 -7.20 -18.45 -12.77
C PRO A 184 -6.78 -18.42 -11.30
N ALA A 185 -6.09 -17.35 -10.90
CA ALA A 185 -6.04 -16.98 -9.50
C ALA A 185 -7.47 -16.60 -9.10
N LEU A 186 -8.13 -17.50 -8.35
CA LEU A 186 -9.37 -17.19 -7.64
C LEU A 186 -9.11 -15.94 -6.81
N CYS A 187 -9.61 -14.80 -7.29
CA CYS A 187 -9.70 -13.60 -6.48
C CYS A 187 -10.66 -13.90 -5.32
N GLN A 188 -10.11 -14.31 -4.18
CA GLN A 188 -10.81 -14.33 -2.90
C GLN A 188 -10.65 -12.97 -2.21
#